data_AF-A0A9D4QIK0-F1
#
_entry.id   AF-A0A9D4QIK0-F1
#
_cell.length_a   1.000
_cell.length_b   1.000
_cell.length_c   1.000
_cell.angle_alpha   90.00
_cell.angle_beta   90.00
_cell.angle_gamma   90.00
#
_symmetry.space_group_name_H-M   'P 1'
#
loop_
_entity.id
_entity.type
_entity.pdbx_description
1 polymer ?
#
loop_
_entity_poly.entity_id
_entity_poly.type
_entity_poly.pdbx_seq_one_letter_code
_entity_poly.pdbx_strand_id
1 'polypeptide(L)'
;MQQVYDLTKEGKVFKSTVQKMQKFSYSVLRERKEWLLKNHSTNTDIGLKKDSTAFESPSLFLDSLLSYNIRDPSYSIEEVKNDVDSIIFAGTDSTASGVSWTIYLLGLHPSKLANVHEELDRVLGRDKDGVISSEDLLQLNYLECCLKVGER
;
A
#
# COMPACT_ATOMS: atom_id res chain seq x y z
N MET A 1 31.06 -11.78 -9.46
CA MET A 1 31.10 -10.41 -8.92
C MET A 1 30.31 -10.24 -7.62
N GLN A 2 29.10 -10.82 -7.49
CA GLN A 2 28.28 -10.76 -6.25
C GLN A 2 29.04 -11.19 -4.97
N GLN A 3 29.78 -12.30 -5.03
CA GLN A 3 30.51 -12.86 -3.86
C GLN A 3 31.60 -11.93 -3.33
N VAL A 4 32.21 -11.08 -4.18
CA VAL A 4 33.23 -10.12 -3.75
C VAL A 4 32.57 -8.89 -3.12
N TYR A 5 31.42 -8.45 -3.66
CA TYR A 5 30.64 -7.35 -3.12
C TYR A 5 30.11 -7.65 -1.71
N ASP A 6 29.63 -8.88 -1.46
CA ASP A 6 29.11 -9.30 -0.16
C ASP A 6 30.15 -9.25 0.98
N LEU A 7 31.44 -9.27 0.64
CA LEU A 7 32.55 -9.19 1.60
C LEU A 7 32.87 -7.74 2.01
N THR A 8 32.43 -6.75 1.22
CA THR A 8 32.60 -5.32 1.50
C THR A 8 31.76 -4.87 2.71
N LYS A 9 32.07 -3.70 3.28
CA LYS A 9 31.27 -3.14 4.38
C LYS A 9 29.87 -2.78 3.89
N GLU A 10 29.80 -2.23 2.69
CA GLU A 10 28.59 -1.79 1.99
C GLU A 10 27.68 -2.99 1.69
N GLY A 11 28.23 -4.08 1.17
CA GLY A 11 27.49 -5.32 0.91
C GLY A 11 26.92 -5.96 2.18
N LYS A 12 27.65 -5.92 3.30
CA LYS A 12 27.15 -6.37 4.60
C LYS A 12 25.98 -5.51 5.11
N VAL A 13 26.08 -4.18 4.96
CA VAL A 13 25.00 -3.26 5.33
C VAL A 13 23.77 -3.53 4.47
N PHE A 14 23.93 -3.59 3.14
CA PHE A 14 22.84 -3.89 2.21
C PHE A 14 22.12 -5.20 2.58
N LYS A 15 22.87 -6.29 2.77
CA LYS A 15 22.31 -7.59 3.18
C LYS A 15 21.56 -7.50 4.51
N SER A 16 22.10 -6.78 5.49
CA SER A 16 21.44 -6.59 6.78
C SER A 16 20.12 -5.82 6.66
N THR A 17 20.06 -4.82 5.78
CA THR A 17 18.86 -4.01 5.54
C THR A 17 17.79 -4.83 4.83
N VAL A 18 18.16 -5.55 3.76
CA VAL A 18 17.25 -6.45 3.05
C VAL A 18 16.68 -7.52 3.98
N GLN A 19 17.50 -8.10 4.86
CA GLN A 19 17.01 -9.08 5.85
C GLN A 19 16.00 -8.49 6.82
N LYS A 20 16.14 -7.23 7.23
CA LYS A 20 15.15 -6.56 8.10
C LYS A 20 13.82 -6.40 7.37
N MET A 21 13.86 -5.94 6.11
CA MET A 21 12.67 -5.81 5.27
C MET A 21 11.97 -7.15 5.08
N GLN A 22 12.70 -8.19 4.69
CA GLN A 22 12.15 -9.53 4.49
C GLN A 22 11.52 -10.12 5.77
N LYS A 23 12.12 -9.86 6.93
CA LYS A 23 11.54 -10.27 8.23
C LYS A 23 10.21 -9.57 8.50
N PHE A 24 10.13 -8.28 8.20
CA PHE A 24 8.89 -7.51 8.33
C PHE A 24 7.80 -8.06 7.41
N SER A 25 8.07 -8.18 6.10
CA SER A 25 7.10 -8.74 5.15
C SER A 25 6.62 -10.13 5.56
N TYR A 26 7.54 -10.96 6.04
CA TYR A 26 7.21 -12.30 6.52
C TYR A 26 6.30 -12.27 7.76
N SER A 27 6.51 -11.34 8.69
CA SER A 27 5.63 -11.20 9.87
C SER A 27 4.20 -10.84 9.47
N VAL A 28 4.03 -9.90 8.53
CA VAL A 28 2.72 -9.47 8.00
C VAL A 28 2.04 -10.63 7.27
N LEU A 29 2.79 -11.33 6.41
CA LEU A 29 2.26 -12.47 5.65
C LEU A 29 1.78 -13.59 6.57
N ARG A 30 2.57 -13.91 7.61
CA ARG A 30 2.22 -14.94 8.61
C ARG A 30 0.96 -14.56 9.37
N GLU A 31 0.92 -13.34 9.92
CA GLU A 31 -0.22 -12.85 10.70
C GLU A 31 -1.51 -12.89 9.86
N ARG A 32 -1.43 -12.43 8.60
CA ARG A 32 -2.59 -12.43 7.70
C ARG A 32 -3.03 -13.84 7.32
N LYS A 33 -2.10 -14.75 7.03
CA LYS A 33 -2.41 -16.16 6.72
C LYS A 33 -3.10 -16.85 7.91
N GLU A 34 -2.61 -16.64 9.14
CA GLU A 34 -3.24 -17.18 10.35
C GLU A 34 -4.64 -16.61 10.57
N TRP A 35 -4.82 -15.31 10.33
CA TRP A 35 -6.13 -14.64 10.40
C TRP A 35 -7.11 -15.23 9.39
N LEU A 36 -6.68 -15.46 8.14
CA LEU A 36 -7.49 -16.09 7.10
C LEU A 36 -7.90 -17.52 7.50
N LEU A 37 -6.98 -18.36 7.96
CA LEU A 37 -7.28 -19.74 8.36
C LEU A 37 -8.29 -19.81 9.52
N LYS A 38 -8.19 -18.90 10.50
CA LYS A 38 -9.12 -18.81 11.63
C LYS A 38 -10.53 -18.40 11.19
N ASN A 39 -10.63 -17.42 10.30
CA ASN A 39 -11.92 -16.89 9.85
C ASN A 39 -12.57 -17.71 8.72
N HIS A 40 -11.81 -18.51 7.97
CA HIS A 40 -12.34 -19.40 6.93
C HIS A 40 -12.83 -20.76 7.43
N SER A 41 -12.58 -21.13 8.69
CA SER A 41 -13.12 -22.38 9.26
C SER A 41 -14.64 -22.33 9.48
N THR A 42 -15.29 -21.17 9.33
CA THR A 42 -16.74 -20.97 9.53
C THR A 42 -17.52 -20.65 8.26
N ASN A 43 -16.87 -20.46 7.11
CA ASN A 43 -17.56 -20.15 5.85
C ASN A 43 -16.84 -20.79 4.66
N THR A 44 -17.19 -22.05 4.39
CA THR A 44 -16.95 -22.73 3.12
C THR A 44 -17.73 -22.01 2.01
N ASP A 45 -17.10 -21.03 1.37
CA ASP A 45 -17.32 -20.77 -0.05
C ASP A 45 -16.15 -19.95 -0.60
N ILE A 46 -15.17 -20.68 -1.09
CA ILE A 46 -14.23 -20.22 -2.10
C ILE A 46 -15.03 -20.12 -3.41
N GLY A 47 -15.79 -19.05 -3.54
CA GLY A 47 -16.58 -18.75 -4.73
C GLY A 47 -16.25 -17.35 -5.21
N LEU A 48 -15.68 -17.24 -6.41
CA LEU A 48 -16.01 -16.12 -7.28
C LEU A 48 -17.52 -16.23 -7.56
N LYS A 49 -18.38 -15.86 -6.61
CA LYS A 49 -19.81 -15.77 -6.84
C LYS A 49 -20.07 -14.41 -7.47
N LYS A 50 -20.30 -14.49 -8.77
CA LYS A 50 -21.08 -13.52 -9.53
C LYS A 50 -22.40 -13.29 -8.79
N ASP A 51 -22.82 -12.03 -8.73
CA ASP A 51 -24.13 -11.52 -8.30
C ASP A 51 -24.33 -11.15 -6.82
N SER A 52 -24.10 -9.85 -6.57
CA SER A 52 -25.02 -8.91 -5.90
C SER A 52 -25.30 -9.04 -4.39
N THR A 53 -25.18 -7.89 -3.72
CA THR A 53 -25.77 -7.52 -2.41
C THR A 53 -25.05 -7.95 -1.13
N ALA A 54 -23.79 -7.56 -0.99
CA ALA A 54 -23.23 -7.06 0.27
C ALA A 54 -21.94 -6.33 -0.08
N PHE A 55 -21.53 -5.37 0.74
CA PHE A 55 -20.22 -4.73 0.65
C PHE A 55 -19.15 -5.79 0.99
N GLU A 56 -18.88 -6.70 0.05
CA GLU A 56 -17.78 -7.65 0.14
C GLU A 56 -16.51 -6.81 0.14
N SER A 57 -15.80 -6.83 1.27
CA SER A 57 -14.48 -6.23 1.41
C SER A 57 -13.70 -6.58 0.15
N PRO A 58 -13.25 -5.61 -0.65
CA PRO A 58 -12.40 -5.90 -1.80
C PRO A 58 -11.30 -6.81 -1.29
N SER A 59 -11.17 -8.02 -1.86
CA SER A 59 -10.14 -8.94 -1.42
C SER A 59 -8.82 -8.19 -1.56
N LEU A 60 -8.23 -7.81 -0.44
CA LEU A 60 -6.99 -7.06 -0.42
C LEU A 60 -6.00 -7.89 -1.23
N PHE A 61 -5.13 -7.25 -2.01
CA PHE A 61 -4.17 -7.94 -2.90
C PHE A 61 -3.50 -9.15 -2.22
N LEU A 62 -3.08 -8.98 -0.96
CA LEU A 62 -2.51 -10.03 -0.12
C LEU A 62 -3.44 -11.22 0.13
N ASP A 63 -4.73 -10.96 0.39
CA ASP A 63 -5.73 -12.00 0.61
C ASP A 63 -6.00 -12.81 -0.66
N SER A 64 -5.98 -12.17 -1.83
CA SER A 64 -6.10 -12.85 -3.12
C SER A 64 -4.91 -13.80 -3.37
N LEU A 65 -3.67 -13.34 -3.12
CA LEU A 65 -2.47 -14.17 -3.26
C LEU A 65 -2.46 -15.34 -2.26
N LEU A 66 -2.83 -15.09 -1.01
CA LEU A 66 -2.93 -16.13 0.02
C LEU A 66 -4.02 -17.15 -0.31
N SER A 67 -5.16 -16.71 -0.84
CA SER A 67 -6.24 -17.58 -1.29
C SER A 67 -5.80 -18.47 -2.45
N TYR A 68 -5.00 -17.93 -3.38
CA TYR A 68 -4.43 -18.70 -4.48
C TYR A 68 -3.44 -19.75 -3.99
N ASN A 69 -2.51 -19.38 -3.08
CA ASN A 69 -1.58 -20.32 -2.43
C ASN A 69 -2.29 -21.46 -1.67
N ILE A 70 -3.44 -21.19 -1.06
CA ILE A 70 -4.23 -22.20 -0.34
C ILE A 70 -4.90 -23.19 -1.32
N ARG A 71 -5.37 -22.69 -2.48
CA ARG A 71 -6.05 -23.52 -3.50
C ARG A 71 -5.08 -24.32 -4.35
N ASP A 72 -3.95 -23.72 -4.70
CA ASP A 72 -2.92 -24.32 -5.55
C ASP A 72 -1.54 -24.24 -4.87
N PRO A 73 -1.06 -25.35 -4.29
CA PRO A 73 0.26 -25.41 -3.66
C PRO A 73 1.44 -25.20 -4.62
N SER A 74 1.21 -25.17 -5.94
CA SER A 74 2.27 -24.85 -6.90
C SER A 74 2.75 -23.41 -6.79
N TYR A 75 1.88 -22.48 -6.36
CA TYR A 75 2.27 -21.13 -6.00
C TYR A 75 2.81 -21.13 -4.58
N SER A 76 4.13 -21.13 -4.45
CA SER A 76 4.82 -21.27 -3.17
C SER A 76 4.65 -20.05 -2.28
N ILE A 77 4.83 -20.23 -0.97
CA ILE A 77 4.84 -19.11 -0.03
C ILE A 77 6.00 -18.13 -0.30
N GLU A 78 7.06 -18.61 -0.96
CA GLU A 78 8.20 -17.80 -1.36
C GLU A 78 7.83 -16.88 -2.54
N GLU A 79 7.05 -17.37 -3.50
CA GLU A 79 6.53 -16.54 -4.60
C GLU A 79 5.54 -15.49 -4.08
N VAL A 80 4.60 -15.88 -3.20
CA VAL A 80 3.71 -14.93 -2.50
C VAL A 80 4.51 -13.83 -1.84
N LYS A 81 5.58 -14.19 -1.13
CA LYS A 81 6.45 -13.24 -0.47
C LYS A 81 7.13 -12.31 -1.46
N ASN A 82 7.68 -12.84 -2.56
CA ASN A 82 8.39 -12.03 -3.55
C ASN A 82 7.47 -11.00 -4.23
N ASP A 83 6.22 -11.39 -4.52
CA ASP A 83 5.22 -10.50 -5.10
C ASP A 83 4.83 -9.39 -4.11
N VAL A 84 4.63 -9.74 -2.83
CA VAL A 84 4.35 -8.76 -1.76
C VAL A 84 5.53 -7.82 -1.54
N ASP A 85 6.76 -8.34 -1.46
CA ASP A 85 7.99 -7.55 -1.31
C ASP A 85 8.13 -6.54 -2.46
N SER A 86 7.80 -6.95 -3.68
CA SER A 86 7.85 -6.10 -4.88
C SER A 86 6.87 -4.93 -4.81
N ILE A 87 5.63 -5.17 -4.38
CA ILE A 87 4.62 -4.12 -4.24
C ILE A 87 4.95 -3.15 -3.11
N ILE A 88 5.40 -3.65 -1.95
CA ILE A 88 5.81 -2.79 -0.83
C ILE A 88 6.97 -1.89 -1.25
N PHE A 89 7.98 -2.45 -1.93
CA PHE A 89 9.12 -1.68 -2.44
C PHE A 89 8.68 -0.60 -3.43
N ALA A 90 7.89 -0.99 -4.43
CA ALA A 90 7.45 -0.07 -5.48
C ALA A 90 6.57 1.07 -4.94
N GLY A 91 5.66 0.76 -4.00
CA GLY A 91 4.69 1.73 -3.49
C GLY A 91 5.24 2.66 -2.40
N THR A 92 6.22 2.20 -1.61
CA THR A 92 6.69 2.98 -0.45
C THR A 92 7.55 4.17 -0.86
N ASP A 93 8.65 3.91 -1.57
CA ASP A 93 9.65 4.95 -1.86
C ASP A 93 9.11 5.99 -2.84
N SER A 94 8.33 5.56 -3.84
CA SER A 94 7.72 6.44 -4.84
C SER A 94 6.70 7.40 -4.20
N THR A 95 5.76 6.86 -3.41
CA THR A 95 4.73 7.66 -2.73
C THR A 95 5.33 8.60 -1.69
N ALA A 96 6.30 8.12 -0.90
CA ALA A 96 6.99 8.95 0.09
C ALA A 96 7.69 10.14 -0.57
N SER A 97 8.35 9.92 -1.71
CA SER A 97 8.98 10.98 -2.49
C SER A 97 7.95 11.97 -3.04
N GLY A 98 6.89 11.48 -3.70
CA GLY A 98 5.86 12.34 -4.29
C GLY A 98 5.17 13.25 -3.27
N VAL A 99 4.82 12.70 -2.11
CA VAL A 99 4.23 13.48 -1.01
C VAL A 99 5.24 14.49 -0.44
N SER A 100 6.49 14.07 -0.22
CA SER A 100 7.53 14.96 0.32
C SER A 100 7.78 16.17 -0.58
N TRP A 101 7.89 15.95 -1.89
CA TRP A 101 8.06 17.02 -2.88
C TRP A 101 6.84 17.93 -2.97
N THR A 102 5.64 17.36 -2.93
CA THR A 102 4.40 18.16 -2.94
C THR A 102 4.34 19.09 -1.73
N ILE A 103 4.61 18.59 -0.52
CA ILE A 103 4.64 19.39 0.70
C ILE A 103 5.72 20.48 0.62
N TYR A 104 6.91 20.12 0.13
CA TYR A 104 8.01 21.07 -0.05
C TYR A 104 7.62 22.23 -0.99
N LEU A 105 7.06 21.92 -2.16
CA LEU A 105 6.63 22.92 -3.13
C LEU A 105 5.49 23.80 -2.60
N LEU A 106 4.53 23.23 -1.88
CA LEU A 106 3.47 24.00 -1.23
C LEU A 106 4.03 24.96 -0.17
N GLY A 107 5.04 24.53 0.59
CA GLY A 107 5.75 25.38 1.56
C GLY A 107 6.46 26.58 0.91
N LEU A 108 6.96 26.42 -0.32
CA LEU A 108 7.57 27.50 -1.10
C LEU A 108 6.53 28.45 -1.74
N HIS A 109 5.28 28.02 -1.85
CA HIS A 109 4.21 28.76 -2.52
C HIS A 109 2.99 28.97 -1.60
N PRO A 110 3.05 29.87 -0.60
CA PRO A 110 1.97 30.09 0.36
C PRO A 110 0.61 30.40 -0.26
N SER A 111 0.57 31.10 -1.40
CA SER A 111 -0.68 31.37 -2.12
C SER A 111 -1.31 30.10 -2.70
N LYS A 112 -0.50 29.12 -3.13
CA LYS A 112 -0.97 27.84 -3.63
C LYS A 112 -1.43 26.95 -2.47
N LEU A 113 -0.72 26.99 -1.35
CA LEU A 113 -1.13 26.32 -0.12
C LEU A 113 -2.47 26.86 0.41
N ALA A 114 -2.70 28.17 0.37
CA ALA A 114 -3.98 28.77 0.74
C ALA A 114 -5.15 28.22 -0.11
N ASN A 115 -4.95 28.10 -1.43
CA ASN A 115 -5.95 27.50 -2.31
C ASN A 115 -6.24 26.02 -1.99
N VAL A 116 -5.21 25.24 -1.63
CA VAL A 116 -5.38 23.84 -1.19
C VAL A 116 -6.21 23.81 0.10
N HIS A 117 -5.91 24.66 1.08
CA HIS A 117 -6.67 24.73 2.32
C HIS A 117 -8.13 25.12 2.07
N GLU A 118 -8.40 26.11 1.23
CA GLU A 118 -9.76 26.50 0.87
C GLU A 118 -10.54 25.35 0.21
N GLU A 119 -9.89 24.57 -0.66
CA GLU A 119 -10.50 23.37 -1.25
C GLU A 119 -10.80 22.31 -0.18
N LEU A 120 -9.85 22.03 0.71
CA LEU A 120 -10.03 21.07 1.80
C LEU A 120 -11.17 21.49 2.73
N ASP A 121 -11.24 22.76 3.12
CA ASP A 121 -12.32 23.29 3.97
C ASP A 121 -13.69 23.20 3.26
N ARG A 122 -13.74 23.47 1.95
CA ARG A 122 -14.98 23.41 1.16
C ARG A 122 -15.50 21.99 0.99
N VAL A 123 -14.62 21.02 0.78
CA VAL A 123 -14.95 19.61 0.51
C VAL A 123 -15.11 18.84 1.82
N LEU A 124 -14.12 18.89 2.70
CA LEU A 124 -14.05 18.08 3.93
C LEU A 124 -14.59 18.80 5.18
N GLY A 125 -14.65 20.14 5.18
CA GLY A 125 -15.05 20.93 6.36
C GLY A 125 -16.51 20.80 6.80
N ARG A 126 -17.33 20.00 6.09
CA ARG A 126 -18.74 19.76 6.42
C ARG A 126 -18.94 18.54 7.32
N ASP A 127 -18.02 17.58 7.30
CA ASP A 127 -18.16 16.35 8.05
C ASP A 127 -17.47 16.44 9.41
N LYS A 128 -18.25 16.28 10.48
CA LYS A 128 -17.77 16.38 11.87
C LYS A 128 -17.19 15.08 12.40
N ASP A 129 -17.47 13.97 11.71
CA ASP A 129 -17.05 12.63 12.13
C ASP A 129 -15.66 12.27 11.55
N GLY A 130 -15.12 13.11 10.65
CA GLY A 130 -13.76 13.02 10.14
C GLY A 130 -13.54 11.86 9.16
N VAL A 131 -14.61 11.25 8.65
CA VAL A 131 -14.52 10.12 7.73
C VAL A 131 -14.47 10.65 6.30
N ILE A 132 -13.31 10.55 5.65
CA ILE A 132 -13.14 10.96 4.26
C ILE A 132 -13.73 9.86 3.35
N SER A 133 -14.73 10.20 2.54
CA SER A 133 -15.32 9.30 1.56
C SER A 133 -14.56 9.29 0.22
N SER A 134 -14.85 8.31 -0.63
CA SER A 134 -14.24 8.27 -1.98
C SER A 134 -14.75 9.42 -2.85
N GLU A 135 -16.01 9.82 -2.67
CA GLU A 135 -16.64 10.94 -3.35
C GLU A 135 -16.02 12.29 -2.97
N ASP A 136 -15.51 12.42 -1.73
CA ASP A 136 -14.79 13.61 -1.29
C ASP A 136 -13.43 13.71 -1.99
N LEU A 137 -12.70 12.59 -2.11
CA LEU A 137 -11.41 12.56 -2.79
C LEU A 137 -11.53 12.98 -4.27
N LEU A 138 -12.61 12.61 -4.94
CA LEU A 138 -12.89 13.02 -6.32
C LEU A 138 -13.15 14.53 -6.48
N GLN A 139 -13.45 15.23 -5.38
CA GLN A 139 -13.68 16.68 -5.40
C GLN A 139 -12.41 17.49 -5.13
N LEU A 140 -11.31 16.86 -4.71
CA LEU A 140 -10.02 17.49 -4.41
C LEU A 140 -9.17 17.74 -5.67
N ASN A 141 -9.77 18.40 -6.66
CA ASN A 141 -9.20 18.61 -7.99
C ASN A 141 -7.93 19.46 -7.97
N TYR A 142 -7.89 20.50 -7.12
CA TYR A 142 -6.74 21.38 -7.02
C TYR A 142 -5.57 20.70 -6.31
N LEU A 143 -5.83 19.96 -5.23
CA LEU A 143 -4.83 19.12 -4.57
C LEU A 143 -4.27 18.06 -5.51
N GLU A 144 -5.11 17.41 -6.33
CA GLU A 144 -4.66 16.47 -7.36
C GLU A 144 -3.71 17.13 -8.36
N CYS A 145 -3.99 18.37 -8.78
CA CYS A 145 -3.09 19.14 -9.63
C CYS A 145 -1.75 19.42 -8.94
N CYS A 146 -1.76 19.77 -7.64
CA CYS A 146 -0.54 19.98 -6.86
C CYS A 146 0.31 18.71 -6.75
N LEU A 147 -0.32 17.55 -6.49
CA LEU A 147 0.36 16.26 -6.45
C LEU A 147 1.03 15.93 -7.80
N LYS A 148 0.29 16.10 -8.91
CA LYS A 148 0.83 15.89 -10.26
C LYS A 148 1.99 16.81 -10.62
N VAL A 149 2.07 17.99 -10.02
CA VAL A 149 3.22 18.90 -10.18
C VAL A 149 4.39 18.47 -9.31
N GLY A 150 4.14 17.97 -8.10
CA GLY A 150 5.17 17.43 -7.21
C GLY A 150 5.86 16.18 -7.76
N GLU A 151 5.21 15.45 -8.68
CA GLU A 151 5.76 14.29 -9.37
C GLU A 151 6.44 14.62 -10.72
N ARG A 152 6.47 15.89 -11.14
CA ARG A 152 7.16 16.35 -12.37
C ARG A 152 8.56 16.87 -12.08
#